data_AF-A0A660QF00-F1
#
_entry.id   AF-A0A660QF00-F1
#
_cell.length_a   1.000
_cell.length_b   1.000
_cell.length_c   1.000
_cell.angle_alpha   90.00
_cell.angle_beta   90.00
_cell.angle_gamma   90.00
#
_symmetry.space_group_name_H-M   'P 1'
#
loop_
_entity.id
_entity.type
_entity.pdbx_description
1 polymer ?
#
loop_
_entity_poly.entity_id
_entity_poly.type
_entity_poly.pdbx_seq_one_letter_code
_entity_poly.pdbx_strand_id
1 'polypeptide(L)'
;FVSNEIHYISDPEDGLEYAKKPINTLISGGGDCEDQTLLLCSLLETVGVKTYIAFTDDHVFALVRFNQSHPVPGVAPHLFVDGIACYALDAADPGALIGDCVSKPYAVERVFDVRRRAPVAFSIVP
;
A
#
# COMPACT_ATOMS: atom_id res chain seq x y z
N PHE A 1 10.15 6.30 -6.85
CA PHE A 1 11.11 5.20 -6.95
C PHE A 1 10.37 3.93 -7.35
N VAL A 2 9.60 3.29 -6.46
CA VAL A 2 8.94 2.00 -6.76
C VAL A 2 8.13 2.05 -8.07
N SER A 3 7.21 3.00 -8.21
CA SER A 3 6.38 3.17 -9.42
C SER A 3 7.13 3.51 -10.72
N ASN A 4 8.40 3.91 -10.64
CA ASN A 4 9.20 4.32 -11.80
C ASN A 4 10.31 3.32 -12.16
N GLU A 5 10.86 2.63 -11.15
CA GLU A 5 12.06 1.79 -11.30
C GLU A 5 11.75 0.29 -11.18
N ILE A 6 10.54 -0.07 -10.71
CA ILE A 6 10.10 -1.47 -10.61
C ILE A 6 9.09 -1.72 -11.72
N HIS A 7 9.44 -2.65 -12.62
CA HIS A 7 8.58 -3.01 -13.73
C HIS A 7 7.38 -3.82 -13.25
N TYR A 8 6.18 -3.46 -13.72
CA TYR A 8 5.00 -4.25 -13.48
C TYR A 8 5.11 -5.58 -14.25
N ILE A 9 5.12 -6.70 -13.51
CA ILE A 9 5.19 -8.05 -14.07
C ILE A 9 4.16 -8.89 -13.32
N SER A 10 3.08 -9.23 -14.02
CA SER A 10 2.04 -10.12 -13.50
C SER A 10 2.59 -11.50 -13.18
N ASP A 11 2.03 -12.10 -12.14
CA ASP A 11 2.20 -13.52 -11.86
C ASP A 11 1.70 -14.43 -13.00
N PRO A 12 2.15 -15.70 -13.03
CA PRO A 12 1.67 -16.68 -14.00
C PRO A 12 0.15 -16.85 -13.95
N GLU A 13 -0.47 -17.08 -15.11
CA GLU A 13 -1.91 -17.37 -15.23
C GLU A 13 -2.29 -18.79 -14.78
N ASP A 14 -1.79 -19.24 -13.63
CA ASP A 14 -2.12 -20.53 -13.00
C ASP A 14 -3.19 -20.39 -11.89
N GLY A 15 -3.64 -19.17 -11.63
CA GLY A 15 -4.66 -18.84 -10.62
C GLY A 15 -4.14 -18.78 -9.19
N LEU A 16 -2.81 -18.74 -9.00
CA LEU A 16 -2.17 -18.61 -7.70
C LEU A 16 -1.49 -17.24 -7.58
N GLU A 17 -1.58 -16.65 -6.39
CA GLU A 17 -0.89 -15.41 -6.03
C GLU A 17 0.50 -15.72 -5.43
N TYR A 18 1.55 -15.02 -5.89
CA TYR A 18 2.94 -15.24 -5.52
C TYR A 18 3.63 -13.98 -4.99
N ALA A 19 3.21 -13.57 -3.79
CA ALA A 19 3.88 -12.48 -3.07
C ALA A 19 5.39 -12.75 -2.80
N LYS A 20 6.26 -11.93 -3.39
CA LYS A 20 7.71 -11.97 -3.20
C LYS A 20 8.11 -11.24 -1.92
N LYS A 21 9.31 -11.59 -1.43
CA LYS A 21 9.96 -10.77 -0.39
C LYS A 21 10.38 -9.43 -1.00
N PRO A 22 10.29 -8.31 -0.27
CA PRO A 22 10.72 -6.98 -0.74
C PRO A 22 12.11 -6.96 -1.39
N ILE A 23 13.08 -7.66 -0.81
CA ILE A 23 14.45 -7.75 -1.34
C ILE A 23 14.50 -8.46 -2.69
N ASN A 24 13.64 -9.45 -2.93
CA ASN A 24 13.59 -10.16 -4.20
C ASN A 24 13.01 -9.26 -5.29
N THR A 25 11.92 -8.52 -5.00
CA THR A 25 11.34 -7.52 -5.92
C THR A 25 12.36 -6.43 -6.26
N LEU A 26 13.13 -5.97 -5.28
CA LEU A 26 14.19 -4.98 -5.50
C LEU A 26 15.34 -5.51 -6.38
N ILE A 27 15.74 -6.78 -6.19
CA ILE A 27 16.81 -7.41 -6.98
C ILE A 27 16.34 -7.74 -8.40
N SER A 28 15.12 -8.25 -8.57
CA SER A 28 14.56 -8.56 -9.90
C SER A 28 14.23 -7.32 -10.71
N GLY A 29 13.96 -6.19 -10.04
CA GLY A 29 13.49 -4.97 -10.68
C GLY A 29 12.05 -5.11 -11.20
N GLY A 30 11.29 -6.09 -10.73
CA GLY A 30 9.92 -6.29 -11.21
C GLY A 30 9.04 -7.16 -10.32
N GLY A 31 7.75 -6.87 -10.38
CA GLY A 31 6.65 -7.48 -9.63
C GLY A 31 5.34 -6.72 -9.89
N ASP A 32 4.22 -7.32 -9.54
CA ASP A 32 2.87 -6.80 -9.66
C ASP A 32 2.44 -6.03 -8.39
N CYS A 33 1.12 -5.90 -8.17
CA CYS A 33 0.56 -4.98 -7.20
C CYS A 33 0.96 -5.31 -5.76
N GLU A 34 0.95 -6.58 -5.36
CA GLU A 34 1.32 -6.96 -4.00
C GLU A 34 2.83 -6.85 -3.77
N ASP A 35 3.63 -7.21 -4.76
CA ASP A 35 5.09 -7.11 -4.71
C ASP A 35 5.57 -5.68 -4.55
N GLN A 36 5.04 -4.78 -5.39
CA GLN A 36 5.39 -3.36 -5.34
C GLN A 36 4.90 -2.72 -4.05
N THR A 37 3.73 -3.11 -3.55
CA THR A 37 3.20 -2.65 -2.26
C THR A 37 4.10 -3.10 -1.11
N LEU A 38 4.50 -4.37 -1.07
CA LEU A 38 5.39 -4.90 -0.03
C LEU A 38 6.76 -4.21 -0.03
N LEU A 39 7.32 -3.95 -1.21
CA LEU A 39 8.56 -3.19 -1.36
C LEU A 39 8.39 -1.74 -0.89
N LEU A 40 7.34 -1.04 -1.33
CA LEU A 40 7.07 0.33 -0.94
C LEU A 40 6.90 0.47 0.58
N CYS A 41 6.09 -0.39 1.19
CA CYS A 41 5.93 -0.44 2.65
C CYS A 41 7.27 -0.62 3.36
N SER A 42 8.10 -1.56 2.90
CA SER A 42 9.41 -1.83 3.52
C SER A 42 10.36 -0.63 3.45
N LEU A 43 10.39 0.07 2.32
CA LEU A 43 11.21 1.27 2.14
C LEU A 43 10.73 2.42 3.03
N LEU A 44 9.42 2.67 3.06
CA LEU A 44 8.80 3.72 3.88
C LEU A 44 8.97 3.48 5.38
N GLU A 45 8.78 2.24 5.83
CA GLU A 45 8.99 1.85 7.23
C GLU A 45 10.44 2.06 7.67
N THR A 46 11.40 1.81 6.78
CA THR A 46 12.83 2.03 7.05
C THR A 46 13.16 3.50 7.30
N VAL A 47 12.44 4.43 6.68
CA VAL A 47 12.58 5.88 6.92
C VAL A 47 11.60 6.42 7.98
N GLY A 48 10.92 5.54 8.71
CA GLY A 48 10.07 5.88 9.85
C GLY A 48 8.62 6.22 9.52
N VAL A 49 8.19 6.10 8.26
CA VAL A 49 6.78 6.29 7.87
C VAL A 49 6.00 5.04 8.20
N LYS A 50 4.94 5.17 9.01
CA LYS A 50 4.07 4.04 9.34
C LYS A 50 3.22 3.67 8.12
N THR A 51 3.16 2.39 7.80
CA THR A 51 2.42 1.87 6.66
C THR A 51 1.47 0.74 7.03
N TYR A 52 0.47 0.55 6.19
CA TYR A 52 -0.44 -0.59 6.19
C TYR A 52 -0.59 -1.09 4.75
N ILE A 53 -1.04 -2.33 4.61
CA ILE A 53 -1.39 -2.91 3.31
C ILE A 53 -2.92 -3.01 3.27
N ALA A 54 -3.53 -2.44 2.23
CA ALA A 54 -4.96 -2.55 1.98
C ALA A 54 -5.21 -3.57 0.87
N PHE A 55 -6.23 -4.40 1.06
CA PHE A 55 -6.66 -5.41 0.11
C PHE A 55 -8.09 -5.12 -0.33
N THR A 56 -8.31 -5.10 -1.65
CA THR A 56 -9.62 -5.25 -2.29
C THR A 56 -9.76 -6.67 -2.84
N ASP A 57 -10.84 -6.94 -3.57
CA ASP A 57 -11.05 -8.23 -4.24
C ASP A 57 -9.98 -8.54 -5.30
N ASP A 58 -9.42 -7.51 -5.92
CA ASP A 58 -8.61 -7.59 -7.13
C ASP A 58 -7.34 -6.71 -7.10
N HIS A 59 -7.05 -6.03 -5.99
CA HIS A 59 -5.92 -5.11 -5.91
C HIS A 59 -5.34 -5.01 -4.50
N VAL A 60 -4.04 -4.71 -4.45
CA VAL A 60 -3.28 -4.50 -3.22
C VAL A 60 -2.50 -3.20 -3.32
N PHE A 61 -2.63 -2.34 -2.31
CA PHE A 61 -1.96 -1.04 -2.29
C PHE A 61 -1.49 -0.65 -0.89
N ALA A 62 -0.52 0.27 -0.82
CA ALA A 62 -0.02 0.78 0.44
C ALA A 62 -0.93 1.90 0.99
N LEU A 63 -1.07 1.91 2.30
CA LEU A 63 -1.57 3.05 3.05
C LEU A 63 -0.44 3.64 3.88
N VAL A 64 -0.30 4.96 3.83
CA VAL A 64 0.67 5.70 4.65
C VAL A 64 -0.03 6.47 5.76
N ARG A 65 0.54 6.42 6.95
CA ARG A 65 0.04 7.13 8.13
C ARG A 65 1.10 8.09 8.64
N PHE A 66 0.72 9.36 8.67
CA PHE A 66 1.47 10.42 9.33
C PHE A 66 0.92 10.67 10.75
N ASN A 67 1.63 11.48 11.54
CA ASN A 67 1.15 11.86 12.86
C ASN A 67 -0.14 12.71 12.73
N GLN A 68 -1.06 12.63 13.70
CA GLN A 68 -2.32 13.39 13.71
C GLN A 68 -2.11 14.91 13.55
N SER A 69 -0.98 15.43 14.03
CA SER A 69 -0.59 16.84 13.89
C SER A 69 -0.08 17.22 12.49
N HIS A 70 0.10 16.25 11.59
CA HIS A 70 0.66 16.42 10.26
C HIS A 70 -0.19 15.70 9.19
N PRO A 71 -1.46 16.12 8.99
CA PRO A 71 -2.23 15.63 7.86
C PRO A 71 -1.57 16.06 6.54
N VAL A 72 -1.82 15.32 5.47
CA VAL A 72 -1.36 15.70 4.13
C VAL A 72 -2.29 16.78 3.58
N PRO A 73 -1.82 18.04 3.39
CA PRO A 73 -2.70 19.13 2.99
C PRO A 73 -3.30 18.89 1.61
N GLY A 74 -4.61 19.10 1.47
CA GLY A 74 -5.33 18.96 0.19
C GLY A 74 -5.60 17.52 -0.25
N VAL A 75 -5.23 16.52 0.56
CA VAL A 75 -5.46 15.10 0.26
C VAL A 75 -6.48 14.53 1.24
N ALA A 76 -7.52 13.89 0.71
CA ALA A 76 -8.52 13.20 1.53
C ALA A 76 -7.94 11.90 2.10
N PRO A 77 -8.17 11.56 3.38
CA PRO A 77 -7.87 10.24 3.91
C PRO A 77 -8.61 9.17 3.12
N HIS A 78 -7.93 8.05 2.85
CA HIS A 78 -8.56 6.89 2.23
C HIS A 78 -9.38 6.11 3.25
N LEU A 79 -8.84 5.94 4.46
CA LEU A 79 -9.51 5.34 5.61
C LEU A 79 -8.83 5.74 6.93
N PHE A 80 -9.36 5.25 8.04
CA PHE A 80 -8.85 5.49 9.38
C PHE A 80 -8.51 4.17 10.06
N VAL A 81 -7.34 4.12 10.71
CA VAL A 81 -6.94 3.02 11.60
C VAL A 81 -6.72 3.62 12.99
N ASP A 82 -7.41 3.06 13.99
CA ASP A 82 -7.44 3.62 15.36
C ASP A 82 -7.89 5.10 15.39
N GLY A 83 -8.83 5.49 14.51
CA GLY A 83 -9.29 6.88 14.38
C GLY A 83 -8.28 7.84 13.74
N ILE A 84 -7.20 7.32 13.14
CA ILE A 84 -6.12 8.14 12.56
C ILE A 84 -6.11 7.99 11.04
N ALA A 85 -6.13 9.12 10.35
CA ALA A 85 -6.13 9.21 8.90
C ALA A 85 -4.96 8.44 8.27
N CYS A 86 -5.30 7.60 7.31
CA CYS A 86 -4.36 6.88 6.45
C CYS A 86 -4.67 7.24 5.00
N TYR A 87 -3.62 7.48 4.23
CA TYR A 87 -3.70 7.95 2.85
C TYR A 87 -3.24 6.83 1.92
N ALA A 88 -3.94 6.66 0.80
CA ALA A 88 -3.49 5.74 -0.23
C ALA A 88 -2.15 6.18 -0.84
N LEU A 89 -1.33 5.21 -1.23
CA LEU A 89 -0.16 5.42 -2.06
C LEU A 89 0.04 4.15 -2.90
N ASP A 90 -0.47 4.19 -4.12
CA ASP A 90 -0.51 3.03 -5.00
C ASP A 90 0.74 2.96 -5.90
N ALA A 91 1.68 2.08 -5.59
CA ALA A 91 2.91 1.97 -6.37
C ALA A 91 2.68 1.38 -7.77
N ALA A 92 1.61 0.59 -7.94
CA ALA A 92 1.27 -0.06 -9.20
C ALA A 92 0.70 0.93 -10.23
N ASP A 93 0.28 2.12 -9.79
CA ASP A 93 -0.16 3.22 -10.66
C ASP A 93 1.03 4.16 -10.97
N PRO A 94 1.54 4.17 -12.22
CA PRO A 94 2.71 4.97 -12.57
C PRO A 94 2.50 6.47 -12.31
N GLY A 95 3.37 7.03 -11.47
CA GLY A 95 3.33 8.45 -11.10
C GLY A 95 2.36 8.81 -9.96
N ALA A 96 1.72 7.83 -9.32
CA ALA A 96 0.84 8.06 -8.19
C ALA A 96 1.49 8.88 -7.07
N LEU A 97 0.75 9.86 -6.57
CA LEU A 97 1.08 10.66 -5.41
C LEU A 97 0.32 10.15 -4.17
N ILE A 98 0.64 10.72 -3.01
CA ILE A 98 -0.11 10.41 -1.80
C ILE A 98 -1.57 10.85 -1.99
N GLY A 99 -2.50 9.92 -1.77
CA GLY A 99 -3.92 10.07 -2.03
C GLY A 99 -4.41 9.32 -3.26
N ASP A 100 -3.52 9.01 -4.20
CA ASP A 100 -3.87 8.36 -5.45
C ASP A 100 -3.97 6.84 -5.26
N CYS A 101 -5.10 6.29 -5.69
CA CYS A 101 -5.35 4.86 -5.87
C CYS A 101 -6.59 4.69 -6.74
N VAL A 102 -6.57 3.66 -7.58
CA VAL A 102 -7.70 3.29 -8.44
C VAL A 102 -8.86 2.78 -7.58
N SER A 103 -8.55 1.99 -6.55
CA SER A 103 -9.53 1.44 -5.62
C SER A 103 -10.21 2.53 -4.80
N LYS A 104 -11.51 2.37 -4.55
CA LYS A 104 -12.27 3.29 -3.69
C LYS A 104 -12.19 2.84 -2.23
N PRO A 105 -12.33 3.77 -1.26
CA PRO A 105 -12.34 3.42 0.17
C PRO A 105 -13.31 2.31 0.56
N TYR A 106 -14.49 2.26 -0.07
CA TYR A 106 -15.51 1.25 0.20
C TYR A 106 -15.23 -0.13 -0.40
N ALA A 107 -14.22 -0.25 -1.26
CA ALA A 107 -13.78 -1.53 -1.83
C ALA A 107 -12.73 -2.23 -0.95
N VAL A 108 -12.17 -1.53 0.05
CA VAL A 108 -11.21 -2.13 0.97
C VAL A 108 -11.93 -3.13 1.86
N GLU A 109 -11.51 -4.38 1.82
CA GLU A 109 -12.06 -5.45 2.63
C GLU A 109 -11.23 -5.70 3.90
N ARG A 110 -9.91 -5.57 3.77
CA ARG A 110 -8.95 -5.90 4.83
C ARG A 110 -7.79 -4.92 4.84
N VAL A 111 -7.32 -4.60 6.04
CA VAL A 111 -6.11 -3.80 6.26
C VAL A 111 -5.16 -4.57 7.16
N PHE A 112 -3.88 -4.56 6.82
CA PHE A 112 -2.82 -5.27 7.55
C PHE A 112 -1.76 -4.29 8.04
N ASP A 113 -1.44 -4.31 9.34
CA ASP A 113 -0.37 -3.49 9.92
C ASP A 113 0.97 -4.20 9.72
N VAL A 114 1.84 -3.58 8.92
CA VAL A 114 3.14 -4.12 8.51
C VAL A 114 4.04 -4.40 9.72
N ARG A 115 4.01 -3.54 10.75
CA ARG A 115 4.85 -3.69 11.95
C ARG A 115 4.33 -4.80 12.85
N ARG A 116 3.01 -4.89 13.02
CA ARG A 116 2.36 -5.90 13.87
C ARG A 116 2.27 -7.26 13.20
N ARG A 117 2.40 -7.31 11.87
CA ARG A 117 2.18 -8.49 11.04
C ARG A 117 0.82 -9.13 11.31
N ALA A 118 -0.21 -8.30 11.42
CA ALA A 118 -1.56 -8.74 11.73
C ALA A 118 -2.62 -7.86 11.04
N PRO A 119 -3.81 -8.41 10.75
CA PRO A 119 -4.96 -7.61 10.36
C PRO A 119 -5.32 -6.59 11.43
N VAL A 120 -5.82 -5.44 10.99
CA VAL A 120 -6.31 -4.36 11.87
C VAL A 120 -7.69 -3.91 11.42
N ALA A 121 -8.51 -3.50 12.39
CA ALA A 121 -9.78 -2.86 12.09
C ALA A 121 -9.56 -1.46 11.49
N PHE A 122 -10.48 -1.05 10.62
CA PHE A 122 -10.46 0.26 9.99
C PHE A 122 -11.88 0.83 9.87
N SER A 123 -11.98 2.11 9.59
CA SER A 123 -13.23 2.80 9.25
C SER A 123 -13.02 3.74 8.06
N ILE A 124 -14.06 3.95 7.25
CA ILE A 124 -14.01 4.88 6.09
C ILE A 124 -14.33 6.31 6.54
N VAL A 125 -15.00 6.45 7.68
CA VAL A 125 -15.28 7.71 8.36
C VAL A 125 -14.57 7.73 9.72
N PRO A 126 -14.20 8.91 10.26
CA PRO A 126 -13.54 9.03 11.56
C PRO A 126 -14.31 8.38 12.71
#